data_AF-U6EEN0-F1
#
_entry.id   AF-U6EEN0-F1
#
_cell.length_a   1.000
_cell.length_b   1.000
_cell.length_c   1.000
_cell.angle_alpha   90.00
_cell.angle_beta   90.00
_cell.angle_gamma   90.00
#
_symmetry.space_group_name_H-M   'P 1'
#
loop_
_entity.id
_entity.type
_entity.pdbx_description
1 polymer ?
#
loop_
_entity_poly.entity_id
_entity_poly.type
_entity_poly.pdbx_seq_one_letter_code
_entity_poly.pdbx_strand_id
1 'polypeptide(L)'
;MVNQVDKHTPLFAVIAPNLVAKPITMLIPKVSIQNLEDASLIFGPAQKAVAMAVVDSVEEGIISKSIVEDICIVCGVFIHPEAKDADKIYEYNYEATKIAIKRAFNEEPTIDEIIDKKNDIGHPFYK
;
A
#
# COMPACT_ATOMS: atom_id res chain seq x y z
N MET A 1 13.77 -3.47 -8.06
CA MET A 1 14.27 -2.08 -7.94
C MET A 1 15.21 -1.62 -9.05
N VAL A 2 15.74 -2.51 -9.90
CA VAL A 2 16.74 -2.14 -10.93
C VAL A 2 16.16 -1.33 -12.10
N ASN A 3 14.85 -1.37 -12.31
CA ASN A 3 14.19 -0.58 -13.34
C ASN A 3 13.48 0.61 -12.70
N GLN A 4 14.17 1.75 -12.72
CA GLN A 4 13.61 3.04 -12.32
C GLN A 4 13.03 3.71 -13.56
N VAL A 5 11.73 3.97 -13.54
CA VAL A 5 11.03 4.67 -14.62
C VAL A 5 10.81 6.10 -14.19
N ASP A 6 11.08 7.05 -15.09
CA ASP A 6 10.87 8.47 -14.82
C ASP A 6 9.47 8.70 -14.21
N LYS A 7 9.42 9.46 -13.10
CA LYS A 7 8.21 9.78 -12.32
C LYS A 7 7.51 8.62 -11.60
N HIS A 8 8.01 7.39 -11.70
CA HIS A 8 7.43 6.18 -11.09
C HIS A 8 8.47 5.35 -10.33
N THR A 9 9.34 6.04 -9.58
CA THR A 9 10.43 5.45 -8.81
C THR A 9 9.92 4.55 -7.67
N PRO A 10 10.09 3.21 -7.73
CA PRO A 10 9.78 2.36 -6.58
C PRO A 10 10.86 2.47 -5.49
N LEU A 11 10.43 2.45 -4.23
CA LEU A 11 11.30 2.46 -3.05
C LEU A 11 10.83 1.43 -2.01
N PHE A 12 11.69 1.11 -1.04
CA PHE A 12 11.27 0.32 0.11
C PHE A 12 10.42 1.15 1.07
N ALA A 13 9.36 0.55 1.61
CA ALA A 13 8.58 1.17 2.68
C ALA A 13 9.39 1.18 3.98
N VAL A 14 9.55 2.36 4.57
CA VAL A 14 10.31 2.55 5.81
C VAL A 14 9.44 3.25 6.85
N ILE A 15 9.57 2.83 8.11
CA ILE A 15 8.96 3.51 9.26
C ILE A 15 9.67 4.85 9.49
N ALA A 16 10.98 4.86 9.29
CA ALA A 16 11.84 6.03 9.32
C ALA A 16 13.13 5.68 8.55
N PRO A 17 13.97 6.66 8.18
CA PRO A 17 15.29 6.38 7.65
C PRO A 17 16.04 5.37 8.53
N ASN A 18 16.63 4.34 7.92
CA ASN A 18 17.32 3.22 8.58
C ASN A 18 16.42 2.25 9.38
N LEU A 19 15.09 2.34 9.26
CA LEU A 19 14.15 1.40 9.86
C LEU A 19 13.11 0.94 8.82
N VAL A 20 13.49 -0.08 8.05
CA VAL A 20 12.64 -0.66 6.99
C VAL A 20 11.56 -1.55 7.58
N ALA A 21 10.36 -1.53 6.98
CA ALA A 21 9.31 -2.47 7.35
C ALA A 21 9.68 -3.90 6.90
N LYS A 22 9.26 -4.88 7.70
CA LYS A 22 9.35 -6.30 7.37
C LYS A 22 7.95 -6.94 7.47
N PRO A 23 7.48 -7.73 6.48
CA PRO A 23 8.21 -8.21 5.30
C PRO A 23 8.63 -7.09 4.37
N ILE A 24 9.71 -7.31 3.62
CA ILE A 24 10.26 -6.25 2.77
C ILE A 24 9.17 -5.80 1.78
N THR A 25 8.87 -4.51 1.80
CA THR A 25 7.72 -3.96 1.07
C THR A 25 8.20 -2.95 0.04
N MET A 26 7.91 -3.21 -1.24
CA MET A 26 8.17 -2.29 -2.34
C MET A 26 6.95 -1.40 -2.56
N LEU A 27 7.12 -0.10 -2.32
CA LEU A 27 6.12 0.93 -2.58
C LEU A 27 6.28 1.45 -4.02
N ILE A 28 5.19 1.45 -4.79
CA ILE A 28 5.17 1.84 -6.20
C ILE A 28 4.13 2.96 -6.40
N PRO A 29 4.54 4.18 -6.80
CA PRO A 29 3.61 5.25 -7.15
C PRO A 29 2.82 4.93 -8.43
N LYS A 30 1.49 4.94 -8.36
CA LYS A 30 0.59 4.74 -9.52
C LYS A 30 0.37 6.00 -10.34
N VAL A 31 0.52 7.18 -9.72
CA VAL A 31 0.42 8.48 -10.37
C VAL A 31 1.82 9.06 -10.54
N SER A 32 2.07 9.67 -11.69
CA SER A 32 3.38 10.24 -12.01
C SER A 32 3.72 11.40 -11.08
N ILE A 33 4.86 11.30 -10.38
CA ILE A 33 5.41 12.36 -9.53
C ILE A 33 5.92 13.50 -10.42
N GLN A 34 5.33 14.71 -10.33
CA GLN A 34 5.71 15.84 -11.17
C GLN A 34 6.67 16.81 -10.48
N ASN A 35 6.56 16.94 -9.16
CA ASN A 35 7.31 17.92 -8.38
C ASN A 35 7.68 17.37 -6.99
N LEU A 36 8.39 18.18 -6.20
CA LEU A 36 8.83 17.80 -4.85
C LEU A 36 7.68 17.71 -3.84
N GLU A 37 6.57 18.42 -4.04
CA GLU A 37 5.40 18.32 -3.18
C GLU A 37 4.75 16.94 -3.35
N ASP A 38 4.52 16.50 -4.58
CA ASP A 38 4.04 15.14 -4.90
C ASP A 38 4.97 14.07 -4.29
N ALA A 39 6.29 14.26 -4.44
CA ALA A 39 7.30 13.36 -3.89
C ALA A 39 7.24 13.32 -2.35
N SER A 40 6.99 14.45 -1.70
CA SER A 40 6.90 14.55 -0.25
C SER A 40 5.65 13.85 0.29
N LEU A 41 4.53 13.87 -0.45
CA LEU A 41 3.30 13.18 -0.07
C LEU A 41 3.43 11.65 -0.21
N ILE A 42 4.04 11.17 -1.28
CA ILE A 42 4.21 9.73 -1.51
C ILE A 42 5.30 9.12 -0.61
N PHE A 43 6.43 9.81 -0.44
CA PHE A 43 7.58 9.32 0.35
C PHE A 43 7.61 9.85 1.79
N GLY A 44 6.58 10.58 2.21
CA GLY A 44 6.37 10.98 3.60
C GLY A 44 5.19 10.21 4.21
N PRO A 45 3.98 10.80 4.26
CA PRO A 45 2.83 10.20 4.93
C PRO A 45 2.43 8.84 4.34
N ALA A 46 2.40 8.69 3.01
CA ALA A 46 1.97 7.41 2.42
C ALA A 46 3.00 6.29 2.64
N GLN A 47 4.30 6.57 2.50
CA GLN A 47 5.35 5.58 2.77
C GLN A 47 5.34 5.12 4.22
N LYS A 48 5.23 6.07 5.16
CA LYS A 48 5.09 5.77 6.59
C LYS A 48 3.85 4.92 6.85
N ALA A 49 2.71 5.30 6.28
CA ALA A 49 1.45 4.59 6.45
C ALA A 49 1.52 3.13 5.98
N VAL A 50 2.07 2.89 4.79
CA VAL A 50 2.30 1.54 4.28
C VAL A 50 3.23 0.75 5.20
N ALA A 51 4.35 1.35 5.62
CA ALA A 51 5.30 0.70 6.51
C ALA A 51 4.69 0.31 7.87
N MET A 52 3.92 1.22 8.47
CA MET A 52 3.23 0.97 9.73
C MET A 52 2.18 -0.12 9.57
N ALA A 53 1.34 -0.07 8.53
CA ALA A 53 0.32 -1.10 8.29
C ALA A 53 0.93 -2.50 8.13
N VAL A 54 2.10 -2.61 7.48
CA VAL A 54 2.83 -3.86 7.35
C VAL A 54 3.32 -4.38 8.70
N VAL A 55 3.98 -3.52 9.50
CA VAL A 55 4.53 -3.92 10.79
C VAL A 55 3.44 -4.25 11.80
N ASP A 56 2.37 -3.46 11.84
CA ASP A 56 1.22 -3.71 12.71
C ASP A 56 0.51 -5.01 12.30
N SER A 57 0.47 -5.35 11.01
CA SER A 57 -0.07 -6.65 10.56
C SER A 57 0.78 -7.83 11.05
N VAL A 58 2.10 -7.65 11.23
CA VAL A 58 2.98 -8.67 11.84
C VAL A 58 2.77 -8.71 13.36
N GLU A 59 2.62 -7.55 14.00
CA GLU A 59 2.38 -7.44 15.44
C GLU A 59 1.06 -8.11 15.84
N GLU A 60 0.00 -7.88 15.08
CA GLU A 60 -1.34 -8.46 15.27
C GLU A 60 -1.43 -9.92 14.84
N GLY A 61 -0.38 -10.46 14.21
CA GLY A 61 -0.32 -11.86 13.78
C GLY A 61 -1.10 -12.17 12.49
N ILE A 62 -1.57 -11.15 11.76
CA ILE A 62 -2.13 -11.31 10.40
C ILE A 62 -1.05 -11.89 9.49
N ILE A 63 0.17 -11.35 9.59
CA ILE A 63 1.37 -11.92 8.97
C ILE A 63 2.15 -12.65 10.07
N SER A 64 2.36 -13.96 9.91
CA SER A 64 3.17 -14.71 10.88
C SER A 64 4.61 -14.19 10.93
N LYS A 65 5.15 -13.98 12.14
CA LYS A 65 6.57 -13.66 12.38
C LYS A 65 7.54 -14.67 11.76
N SER A 66 7.10 -15.91 11.52
CA SER A 66 7.95 -16.97 10.98
C SER A 66 8.24 -16.84 9.48
N ILE A 67 7.41 -16.11 8.72
CA ILE A 67 7.52 -16.03 7.24
C ILE A 67 8.03 -14.66 6.76
N VAL A 68 8.30 -13.74 7.68
CA VAL A 68 8.52 -12.31 7.38
C VAL A 68 9.76 -12.09 6.51
N GLU A 69 10.78 -12.94 6.66
CA GLU A 69 12.00 -12.89 5.85
C GLU A 69 11.89 -13.66 4.52
N ASP A 70 10.84 -14.48 4.35
CA ASP A 70 10.65 -15.36 3.18
C ASP A 70 9.72 -14.76 2.12
N ILE A 71 8.96 -13.73 2.49
CA ILE A 71 8.00 -13.07 1.61
C ILE A 71 8.36 -11.61 1.38
N CYS A 72 7.81 -11.04 0.31
CA CYS A 72 7.83 -9.61 0.05
C CYS A 72 6.44 -9.11 -0.31
N ILE A 73 6.19 -7.83 -0.06
CA ILE A 73 4.93 -7.16 -0.41
C ILE A 73 5.19 -6.18 -1.54
N VAL A 74 4.33 -6.19 -2.56
CA VAL A 74 4.33 -5.20 -3.63
C VAL A 74 3.12 -4.30 -3.45
N CYS A 75 3.35 -3.08 -2.99
CA CYS A 75 2.30 -2.12 -2.64
C CYS A 75 2.22 -1.00 -3.69
N GLY A 76 1.18 -1.03 -4.52
CA GLY A 76 0.89 0.03 -5.46
C GLY A 76 0.02 1.11 -4.83
N VAL A 77 0.59 2.31 -4.63
CA VAL A 77 -0.06 3.42 -3.93
C VAL A 77 -0.61 4.44 -4.92
N PHE A 78 -1.85 4.85 -4.70
CA PHE A 78 -2.51 5.91 -5.46
C PHE A 78 -2.68 7.14 -4.59
N ILE A 79 -2.12 8.26 -5.04
CA ILE A 79 -2.38 9.59 -4.47
C ILE A 79 -2.88 10.46 -5.62
N HIS A 80 -4.07 11.03 -5.46
CA HIS A 80 -4.62 11.94 -6.46
C HIS A 80 -3.73 13.20 -6.57
N PRO A 81 -3.49 13.77 -7.76
CA PRO A 81 -2.66 14.97 -7.92
C PRO A 81 -3.12 16.19 -7.10
N GLU A 82 -4.40 16.25 -6.76
CA GLU A 82 -4.99 17.33 -5.95
C GLU A 82 -5.00 17.04 -4.44
N ALA A 83 -4.48 15.89 -4.01
CA ALA A 83 -4.39 15.56 -2.59
C ALA A 83 -3.39 16.49 -1.89
N LYS A 84 -3.80 17.06 -0.75
CA LYS A 84 -2.99 18.04 0.00
C LYS A 84 -2.91 17.75 1.50
N ASP A 85 -3.85 16.97 2.02
CA ASP A 85 -3.98 16.68 3.45
C ASP A 85 -3.12 15.46 3.80
N ALA A 86 -1.96 15.73 4.41
CA ALA A 86 -0.98 14.70 4.76
C ALA A 86 -1.53 13.69 5.78
N ASP A 87 -2.37 14.14 6.72
CA ASP A 87 -2.94 13.28 7.76
C ASP A 87 -3.94 12.30 7.15
N LYS A 88 -4.80 12.77 6.24
CA LYS A 88 -5.70 11.88 5.49
C LYS A 88 -4.96 10.93 4.56
N ILE A 89 -3.89 11.39 3.92
CA ILE A 89 -3.05 10.53 3.09
C ILE A 89 -2.45 9.42 3.96
N TYR A 90 -1.97 9.75 5.16
CA TYR A 90 -1.49 8.75 6.10
C TYR A 90 -2.60 7.77 6.50
N GLU A 91 -3.71 8.27 7.05
CA GLU A 91 -4.82 7.48 7.58
C GLU A 91 -5.38 6.52 6.52
N TYR A 92 -5.71 7.04 5.33
CA TYR A 92 -6.34 6.23 4.28
C TYR A 92 -5.38 5.19 3.69
N ASN A 93 -4.09 5.52 3.54
CA ASN A 93 -3.13 4.53 3.06
C ASN A 93 -2.83 3.47 4.11
N TYR A 94 -2.83 3.82 5.41
CA TYR A 94 -2.64 2.87 6.49
C TYR A 94 -3.80 1.86 6.51
N GLU A 95 -5.04 2.36 6.58
CA GLU A 95 -6.25 1.53 6.62
C GLU A 95 -6.39 0.68 5.35
N ALA A 96 -6.21 1.28 4.17
CA ALA A 96 -6.31 0.54 2.90
C ALA A 96 -5.24 -0.55 2.78
N THR A 97 -4.00 -0.27 3.21
CA THR A 97 -2.92 -1.26 3.19
C THR A 97 -3.20 -2.40 4.16
N LYS A 98 -3.64 -2.09 5.39
CA LYS A 98 -3.96 -3.09 6.41
C LYS A 98 -5.12 -3.99 5.99
N ILE A 99 -6.19 -3.41 5.44
CA ILE A 99 -7.31 -4.17 4.87
C ILE A 99 -6.85 -5.06 3.71
N ALA A 100 -6.01 -4.55 2.81
CA ALA A 100 -5.49 -5.33 1.69
C ALA A 100 -4.63 -6.52 2.16
N ILE A 101 -3.76 -6.32 3.15
CA ILE A 101 -2.96 -7.40 3.75
C ILE A 101 -3.87 -8.44 4.39
N LYS A 102 -4.81 -8.01 5.26
CA LYS A 102 -5.75 -8.91 5.93
C LYS A 102 -6.51 -9.77 4.93
N ARG A 103 -7.06 -9.14 3.88
CA ARG A 103 -7.79 -9.83 2.82
C ARG A 103 -6.93 -10.85 2.07
N ALA A 104 -5.69 -10.47 1.73
CA ALA A 104 -4.77 -11.37 1.04
C ALA A 104 -4.43 -12.61 1.89
N PHE A 105 -4.18 -12.44 3.19
CA PHE A 105 -3.86 -13.56 4.09
C PHE A 105 -5.07 -14.40 4.51
N ASN A 106 -6.28 -13.84 4.43
CA ASN A 106 -7.53 -14.55 4.69
C ASN A 106 -8.19 -15.15 3.44
N GLU A 107 -7.62 -14.96 2.25
CA GLU A 107 -8.22 -15.36 0.96
C GLU A 107 -9.61 -14.73 0.73
N GLU A 108 -9.76 -13.45 1.12
CA GLU A 108 -11.00 -12.68 1.02
C GLU A 108 -10.96 -11.62 -0.10
N PRO A 109 -12.06 -11.38 -0.83
CA PRO A 109 -13.28 -12.20 -0.84
C PRO A 109 -13.05 -13.54 -1.57
N THR A 110 -13.90 -14.53 -1.28
CA THR A 110 -13.86 -15.80 -2.00
C THR A 110 -14.33 -15.64 -3.45
N ILE A 111 -13.97 -16.58 -4.32
CA ILE A 111 -14.44 -16.57 -5.71
C ILE A 111 -15.96 -16.65 -5.82
N ASP A 112 -16.61 -17.41 -4.94
CA ASP A 112 -18.08 -17.54 -4.92
C ASP A 112 -18.74 -16.21 -4.55
N GLU A 113 -18.23 -15.51 -3.53
CA GLU A 113 -18.73 -14.18 -3.16
C GLU A 113 -18.59 -13.18 -4.33
N ILE A 114 -17.48 -13.24 -5.06
CA ILE A 114 -17.27 -12.39 -6.25
C ILE A 114 -18.29 -12.73 -7.33
N ILE A 115 -18.52 -14.02 -7.63
CA ILE A 115 -19.46 -14.46 -8.67
C ILE A 115 -20.88 -14.00 -8.35
N ASP A 116 -21.29 -14.09 -7.09
CA ASP A 116 -22.61 -13.67 -6.63
C ASP A 116 -22.81 -12.17 -6.74
N LYS A 117 -21.80 -11.37 -6.35
CA LYS A 117 -21.94 -9.89 -6.26
C LYS A 117 -21.57 -9.12 -7.52
N LYS A 118 -20.90 -9.73 -8.50
CA LYS A 118 -20.31 -9.00 -9.65
C LYS A 118 -21.29 -8.15 -10.47
N ASN A 119 -22.58 -8.48 -10.47
CA ASN A 119 -23.61 -7.76 -11.22
C ASN A 119 -24.35 -6.70 -10.36
N ASP A 120 -24.18 -6.72 -9.05
CA ASP A 120 -24.91 -5.85 -8.11
C ASP A 120 -24.08 -4.63 -7.68
N ILE A 121 -22.77 -4.66 -7.94
CA ILE A 121 -21.83 -3.59 -7.56
C ILE A 121 -21.48 -2.76 -8.79
N GLY A 122 -21.69 -1.45 -8.71
CA GLY A 122 -21.31 -0.51 -9.77
C GLY A 122 -19.84 -0.10 -9.70
N HIS A 123 -19.18 0.04 -10.85
CA HIS A 123 -17.83 0.61 -10.91
C HIS A 123 -17.92 2.16 -10.93
N PRO A 124 -17.12 2.89 -10.12
CA PRO A 124 -17.24 4.35 -10.00
C PRO A 124 -17.11 5.13 -11.32
N PHE A 125 -16.40 4.56 -12.30
CA PHE A 125 -16.17 5.16 -13.62
C PHE A 125 -16.83 4.40 -14.79
N TYR A 126 -17.59 3.32 -14.53
CA TYR A 126 -18.24 2.53 -15.58
C TYR A 126 -19.53 1.91 -15.04
N LYS A 127 -20.66 2.23 -15.66
CA LYS A 127 -21.98 1.71 -15.27
C LYS A 127 -22.42 0.59 -16.20
#